data_AF-A0A8X7C1Z3-F1
#
_entry.id   AF-A0A8X7C1Z3-F1
#
_cell.length_a   1.000
_cell.length_b   1.000
_cell.length_c   1.000
_cell.angle_alpha   90.00
_cell.angle_beta   90.00
_cell.angle_gamma   90.00
#
_symmetry.space_group_name_H-M   'P 1'
#
loop_
_entity.id
_entity.type
_entity.pdbx_description
1 polymer ?
#
loop_
_entity_poly.entity_id
_entity_poly.type
_entity_poly.pdbx_seq_one_letter_code
_entity_poly.pdbx_strand_id
1 'polypeptide(L)'
;MNPERSFQSTPLVKLGDLHFLKVRDFLSRFDTIPDMLELDHLTVSGDVTFGRGVSLKGTVIIIANHGDRIDIPNGACLENKIVSGNLRILSH
;
A
#
# COMPACT_ATOMS: atom_id res chain seq x y z
N MET A 1 3.85 -13.92 -15.49
CA MET A 1 3.72 -13.96 -14.01
C MET A 1 4.99 -14.56 -13.43
N ASN A 2 5.43 -14.10 -12.26
CA ASN A 2 6.61 -14.68 -11.60
C ASN A 2 6.31 -16.16 -11.23
N PRO A 3 7.15 -17.14 -11.62
CA PRO A 3 6.99 -18.54 -11.24
C PRO A 3 7.01 -18.79 -9.73
N GLU A 4 7.61 -17.90 -8.93
CA GLU A 4 7.62 -17.99 -7.47
C GLU A 4 6.28 -17.61 -6.83
N ARG A 5 5.31 -17.16 -7.64
CA ARG A 5 4.02 -16.76 -7.12
C ARG A 5 3.17 -17.99 -6.78
N SER A 6 2.90 -18.19 -5.49
CA SER A 6 2.09 -19.29 -4.98
C SER A 6 0.65 -19.30 -5.53
N PHE A 7 0.13 -18.14 -5.95
CA PHE A 7 -1.23 -17.98 -6.49
C PHE A 7 -1.21 -17.63 -7.98
N GLN A 8 -1.88 -18.45 -8.79
CA GLN A 8 -1.96 -18.25 -10.25
C GLN A 8 -2.86 -17.07 -10.67
N SER A 9 -3.66 -16.50 -9.77
CA SER A 9 -4.63 -15.42 -10.08
C SER A 9 -4.05 -14.04 -9.80
N THR A 10 -4.06 -13.11 -10.77
CA THR A 10 -3.62 -11.71 -10.59
C THR A 10 -4.25 -11.08 -9.34
N PRO A 11 -3.47 -10.38 -8.48
CA PRO A 11 -4.03 -9.81 -7.26
C PRO A 11 -5.03 -8.71 -7.60
N LEU A 12 -6.06 -8.57 -6.76
CA LEU A 12 -7.01 -7.47 -6.88
C LEU A 12 -6.42 -6.23 -6.21
N VAL A 13 -6.16 -5.17 -6.99
CA VAL A 13 -5.61 -3.91 -6.48
C VAL A 13 -6.61 -2.78 -6.75
N LYS A 14 -7.03 -2.10 -5.68
CA LYS A 14 -7.91 -0.93 -5.71
C LYS A 14 -7.22 0.22 -5.01
N LEU A 15 -6.95 1.29 -5.76
CA LEU A 15 -6.36 2.52 -5.23
C LEU A 15 -7.40 3.64 -5.37
N GLY A 16 -7.54 4.46 -4.32
CA GLY A 16 -8.52 5.56 -4.32
C GLY A 16 -8.21 6.64 -5.36
N ASP A 17 -9.22 7.07 -6.10
CA ASP A 17 -9.08 8.00 -7.23
C ASP A 17 -8.48 9.36 -6.83
N LEU A 18 -8.80 9.86 -5.64
CA LEU A 18 -8.37 11.21 -5.23
C LEU A 18 -6.84 11.38 -5.15
N HIS A 19 -6.12 10.31 -4.75
CA HIS A 19 -4.69 10.38 -4.49
C HIS A 19 -3.83 9.55 -5.44
N PHE A 20 -4.42 8.61 -6.18
CA PHE A 20 -3.68 7.68 -7.06
C PHE A 20 -4.06 7.77 -8.54
N LEU A 21 -5.01 8.64 -8.94
CA LEU A 21 -5.42 8.77 -10.35
C LEU A 21 -4.34 9.39 -11.25
N LYS A 22 -3.57 10.36 -10.74
CA LYS A 22 -2.48 10.99 -11.51
C LYS A 22 -1.19 10.21 -11.30
N VAL A 23 -0.53 9.83 -12.40
CA VAL A 23 0.75 9.08 -12.37
C VAL A 23 1.80 9.75 -11.49
N ARG A 24 1.90 11.09 -11.55
CA ARG A 24 2.83 11.84 -10.70
C ARG A 24 2.56 11.65 -9.21
N ASP A 25 1.29 11.67 -8.82
CA ASP A 25 0.88 11.55 -7.43
C ASP A 25 0.99 10.09 -6.98
N PHE A 26 0.68 9.13 -7.85
CA PHE A 26 0.98 7.71 -7.61
C PHE A 26 2.47 7.49 -7.33
N LEU A 27 3.36 7.99 -8.19
CA LEU A 27 4.81 7.78 -8.03
C LEU A 27 5.37 8.47 -6.78
N SER A 28 4.83 9.63 -6.38
CA SER A 28 5.30 10.32 -5.17
C SER A 28 4.84 9.67 -3.86
N ARG A 29 3.83 8.78 -3.93
CA ARG A 29 3.27 8.07 -2.77
C ARG A 29 4.02 6.77 -2.46
N PHE A 30 4.80 6.25 -3.40
CA PHE A 30 5.60 5.04 -3.24
C PHE A 30 7.09 5.39 -3.37
N ASP A 31 7.82 5.39 -2.26
CA ASP A 31 9.27 5.56 -2.29
C ASP A 31 9.97 4.44 -3.07
N THR A 32 9.40 3.23 -3.01
CA THR A 32 9.79 2.06 -3.80
C THR A 32 8.55 1.19 -3.99
N ILE A 33 8.47 0.47 -5.12
CA ILE A 33 7.37 -0.48 -5.34
C ILE A 33 7.44 -1.56 -4.26
N PRO A 34 6.35 -1.80 -3.51
CA PRO A 34 6.33 -2.80 -2.46
C PRO A 34 6.44 -4.21 -3.03
N ASP A 35 6.90 -5.15 -2.22
CA ASP A 35 6.80 -6.57 -2.54
C ASP A 35 5.32 -6.99 -2.46
N MET A 36 4.83 -7.60 -3.55
CA MET A 36 3.45 -8.04 -3.72
C MET A 36 3.39 -9.51 -4.20
N LEU A 37 4.47 -10.27 -4.06
CA LEU A 37 4.54 -11.65 -4.55
C LEU A 37 3.43 -12.51 -3.96
N GLU A 38 3.18 -12.38 -2.66
CA GLU A 38 2.20 -13.15 -1.90
C GLU A 38 0.89 -12.36 -1.68
N LEU A 39 0.63 -11.31 -2.47
CA LEU A 39 -0.59 -10.51 -2.35
C LEU A 39 -1.77 -11.17 -3.08
N ASP A 40 -2.94 -11.11 -2.43
CA ASP A 40 -4.23 -11.48 -3.00
C ASP A 40 -5.12 -10.26 -3.26
N HIS A 41 -5.25 -9.38 -2.27
CA HIS A 41 -6.13 -8.22 -2.32
C HIS A 41 -5.48 -7.01 -1.64
N LEU A 42 -5.37 -5.90 -2.36
CA LEU A 42 -4.97 -4.60 -1.84
C LEU A 42 -6.07 -3.57 -2.09
N THR A 43 -6.57 -2.95 -1.03
CA THR A 43 -7.42 -1.76 -1.14
C THR A 43 -6.76 -0.62 -0.37
N VAL A 44 -6.54 0.52 -1.03
CA VAL A 44 -5.97 1.73 -0.42
C VAL A 44 -6.93 2.88 -0.65
N SER A 45 -7.40 3.51 0.42
CA SER A 45 -8.28 4.67 0.38
C SER A 45 -7.71 5.80 1.23
N GLY A 46 -7.82 7.04 0.72
CA GLY A 46 -7.32 8.25 1.39
C GLY A 46 -5.84 8.55 1.17
N ASP A 47 -5.31 9.46 1.99
CA ASP A 47 -3.93 9.94 1.91
C ASP A 47 -2.97 8.93 2.58
N VAL A 48 -2.42 8.03 1.77
CA VAL A 48 -1.51 6.96 2.23
C VAL A 48 -0.19 7.05 1.48
N THR A 49 0.94 6.95 2.19
CA THR A 49 2.27 6.81 1.59
C THR A 49 2.93 5.50 2.00
N PHE A 50 3.83 5.02 1.15
CA PHE A 50 4.57 3.78 1.35
C PHE A 50 6.06 4.08 1.33
N GLY A 51 6.72 3.77 2.45
CA GLY A 51 8.17 3.80 2.57
C GLY A 51 8.88 2.73 1.73
N ARG A 52 10.20 2.69 1.84
CA ARG A 52 11.06 1.75 1.12
C ARG A 52 10.98 0.34 1.71
N GLY A 53 10.99 -0.67 0.85
CA GLY A 53 11.06 -2.08 1.27
C GLY A 53 9.81 -2.58 1.99
N VAL A 54 8.63 -2.00 1.69
CA VAL A 54 7.36 -2.49 2.21
C VAL A 54 7.00 -3.82 1.55
N SER A 55 6.46 -4.77 2.32
CA SER A 55 5.93 -6.06 1.82
C SER A 55 4.46 -6.21 2.15
N LEU A 56 3.65 -6.58 1.14
CA LEU A 56 2.21 -6.75 1.24
C LEU A 56 1.84 -8.20 0.92
N LYS A 57 1.14 -8.86 1.85
CA LYS A 57 0.82 -10.30 1.79
C LYS A 57 -0.65 -10.58 2.13
N GLY A 58 -1.25 -11.52 1.40
CA GLY A 58 -2.65 -11.91 1.56
C GLY A 58 -3.61 -10.76 1.29
N THR A 59 -4.50 -10.47 2.25
CA THR A 59 -5.47 -9.36 2.15
C THR A 59 -5.04 -8.16 2.97
N VAL A 60 -4.74 -7.04 2.31
CA VAL A 60 -4.34 -5.78 2.94
C VAL A 60 -5.33 -4.68 2.57
N ILE A 61 -5.90 -4.02 3.58
CA ILE A 61 -6.82 -2.89 3.39
C ILE A 61 -6.30 -1.71 4.21
N ILE A 62 -6.09 -0.56 3.57
CA ILE A 62 -5.57 0.65 4.22
C ILE A 62 -6.56 1.78 3.99
N ILE A 63 -7.02 2.40 5.07
CA ILE A 63 -8.05 3.45 5.05
C ILE A 63 -7.57 4.64 5.87
N ALA A 64 -7.17 5.71 5.19
CA ALA A 64 -7.02 7.03 5.78
C ALA A 64 -8.33 7.82 5.56
N ASN A 65 -8.97 8.26 6.65
CA ASN A 65 -10.19 9.06 6.57
C ASN A 65 -9.89 10.47 6.05
N HIS A 66 -10.95 11.23 5.75
CA HIS A 66 -10.81 12.61 5.29
C HIS A 66 -10.05 13.48 6.31
N GLY A 67 -8.95 14.08 5.88
CA GLY A 67 -8.06 14.88 6.73
C GLY A 67 -6.99 14.07 7.46
N ASP A 68 -7.11 12.75 7.46
CA ASP A 68 -6.09 11.85 7.97
C ASP A 68 -5.04 11.52 6.92
N ARG A 69 -3.84 11.19 7.41
CA ARG A 69 -2.75 10.68 6.60
C ARG A 69 -2.12 9.49 7.28
N ILE A 70 -1.76 8.46 6.50
CA ILE A 70 -1.06 7.28 6.98
C ILE A 70 0.24 7.14 6.20
N ASP A 71 1.37 7.27 6.88
CA ASP A 71 2.69 6.95 6.33
C ASP A 71 3.08 5.53 6.78
N ILE A 72 3.15 4.60 5.82
CA ILE A 72 3.63 3.23 6.07
C ILE A 72 5.15 3.26 6.17
N PRO A 73 5.75 2.84 7.31
CA PRO A 73 7.18 2.97 7.54
C PRO A 73 8.01 2.08 6.61
N ASN A 74 9.28 2.44 6.47
CA ASN A 74 10.26 1.63 5.75
C ASN A 74 10.35 0.21 6.35
N GLY A 75 10.40 -0.81 5.49
CA GLY A 75 10.50 -2.21 5.90
C GLY A 75 9.21 -2.80 6.49
N ALA A 76 8.07 -2.11 6.41
CA ALA A 76 6.82 -2.60 6.96
C ALA A 76 6.33 -3.85 6.22
N CYS A 77 5.98 -4.89 6.99
CA CYS A 77 5.35 -6.10 6.47
C CYS A 77 3.87 -6.11 6.89
N LEU A 78 2.95 -5.97 5.94
CA LEU A 78 1.51 -6.04 6.15
C LEU A 78 0.97 -7.34 5.59
N GLU A 79 0.55 -8.24 6.48
CA GLU A 79 0.01 -9.54 6.13
C GLU A 79 -1.37 -9.75 6.76
N ASN A 80 -2.40 -9.92 5.93
CA ASN A 80 -3.79 -10.13 6.40
C ASN A 80 -4.25 -9.06 7.40
N LYS A 81 -4.00 -7.78 7.07
CA LYS A 81 -4.24 -6.64 7.96
C LYS A 81 -5.17 -5.60 7.36
N ILE A 82 -5.97 -5.02 8.24
CA ILE A 82 -6.69 -3.77 7.99
C ILE A 82 -6.01 -2.67 8.81
N VAL A 83 -5.52 -1.63 8.13
CA VAL A 83 -4.85 -0.48 8.72
C VAL A 83 -5.74 0.74 8.55
N SER A 84 -6.03 1.43 9.65
CA SER A 84 -6.80 2.68 9.63
C SER A 84 -6.32 3.65 10.71
N GLY A 85 -6.62 4.93 10.51
CA GLY A 85 -6.31 6.00 11.46
C GLY A 85 -5.43 7.10 10.86
N ASN A 86 -4.66 7.75 11.73
CA ASN A 86 -3.76 8.84 11.40
C ASN A 86 -2.36 8.51 11.93
N LEU A 87 -1.39 8.38 11.03
CA LEU A 87 0.00 8.13 11.37
C LEU A 87 0.88 8.99 10.47
N ARG A 88 1.55 9.98 11.05
CA ARG A 88 2.50 10.84 10.34
C ARG A 88 3.92 10.55 10.79
N ILE A 89 4.79 10.25 9.83
CA ILE A 89 6.22 10.06 10.08
C ILE A 89 6.93 11.35 9.66
N LEU A 90 7.59 12.01 10.62
CA LEU A 90 8.40 13.21 10.39
C LEU A 90 9.88 12.80 10.34
N SER A 91 10.60 13.29 9.32
CA SER A 91 12.06 13.18 9.28
C SER A 91 12.68 13.98 10.43
N HIS A 92 13.66 13.40 11.12
CA HIS A 92 14.48 14.09 12.13
C HIS A 92 15.58 14.91 11.46
#